data_AF-A0A9E0XW68-F1
#
_entry.id   AF-A0A9E0XW68-F1
#
_cell.length_a   1.000
_cell.length_b   1.000
_cell.length_c   1.000
_cell.angle_alpha   90.00
_cell.angle_beta   90.00
_cell.angle_gamma   90.00
#
_symmetry.space_group_name_H-M   'P 1'
#
loop_
_entity.id
_entity.type
_entity.pdbx_description
1 polymer ?
#
loop_
_entity_poly.entity_id
_entity_poly.type
_entity_poly.pdbx_seq_one_letter_code
_entity_poly.pdbx_strand_id
1 'polypeptide(L)'
;MKDANNGIMYGDPVGGRWTIFKTTNAGSTWDSTGCYLPQAASEAGWNNDMCIIGNNVWFGTNNSRAYYSSNYGANWTAQTTGEAGASGSDVFFNNATTGLYGGAALKLSTNGGTTWAANAGTGTGNYSGITGDGNSSFWTVRFSAAIGYSSNNGTTWSTAYTTTAGTVNDITRSRTGLLIYGCKSNGQIVKYGVTTGVTPVNNELVSDYSLKQNYPNPFNPSTNISFAIPQNGFVSLKVYNMLGKEVATLVNGNLNSGTYNYNFNASNLASGMYFYKLEAGNFTETKKMILVK
;
A
#
# COMPACT_ATOMS: atom_id res chain seq x y z
N MET A 1 0.90 -14.01 -9.60
CA MET A 1 2.16 -14.66 -9.16
C MET A 1 2.47 -14.25 -7.74
N LYS A 2 2.92 -15.18 -6.89
CA LYS A 2 3.38 -14.89 -5.51
C LYS A 2 4.84 -14.43 -5.51
N ASP A 3 5.68 -15.12 -6.25
CA ASP A 3 7.09 -14.84 -6.43
C ASP A 3 7.55 -15.26 -7.83
N ALA A 4 8.86 -15.34 -8.07
CA ALA A 4 9.42 -15.68 -9.37
C ALA A 4 9.03 -17.10 -9.85
N ASN A 5 8.79 -18.03 -8.94
CA ASN A 5 8.53 -19.44 -9.25
C ASN A 5 7.08 -19.84 -8.94
N ASN A 6 6.49 -19.27 -7.90
CA ASN A 6 5.20 -19.68 -7.38
C ASN A 6 4.07 -18.77 -7.88
N GLY A 7 2.99 -19.39 -8.37
CA GLY A 7 1.81 -18.68 -8.87
C GLY A 7 0.53 -19.45 -8.65
N ILE A 8 -0.58 -18.71 -8.66
CA ILE A 8 -1.94 -19.26 -8.72
C ILE A 8 -2.57 -18.69 -9.99
N MET A 9 -3.23 -19.55 -10.76
CA MET A 9 -4.18 -19.13 -11.79
C MET A 9 -5.55 -19.65 -11.41
N TYR A 10 -6.56 -18.91 -11.81
CA TYR A 10 -7.94 -19.20 -11.49
C TYR A 10 -8.81 -18.85 -12.68
N GLY A 11 -9.98 -19.47 -12.74
CA GLY A 11 -10.91 -19.31 -13.84
C GLY A 11 -12.36 -19.59 -13.43
N ASP A 12 -13.26 -19.22 -14.33
CA ASP A 12 -14.69 -19.45 -14.23
C ASP A 12 -15.03 -20.90 -13.83
N PRO A 13 -16.19 -21.10 -13.18
CA PRO A 13 -16.55 -22.41 -12.69
C PRO A 13 -16.98 -23.31 -13.85
N VAL A 14 -16.39 -24.49 -13.95
CA VAL A 14 -16.78 -25.53 -14.92
C VAL A 14 -17.42 -26.68 -14.15
N GLY A 15 -18.63 -27.06 -14.54
CA GLY A 15 -19.38 -28.10 -13.83
C GLY A 15 -19.73 -27.74 -12.38
N GLY A 16 -19.96 -26.46 -12.10
CA GLY A 16 -20.35 -25.98 -10.76
C GLY A 16 -19.17 -25.79 -9.80
N ARG A 17 -17.92 -25.73 -10.30
CA ARG A 17 -16.72 -25.65 -9.47
C ARG A 17 -15.69 -24.68 -10.02
N TRP A 18 -15.27 -23.73 -9.19
CA TRP A 18 -14.19 -22.80 -9.49
C TRP A 18 -12.89 -23.52 -9.84
N THR A 19 -12.24 -23.03 -10.87
CA THR A 19 -11.02 -23.62 -11.38
C THR A 19 -9.84 -22.91 -10.73
N ILE A 20 -8.98 -23.65 -10.01
CA ILE A 20 -7.76 -23.12 -9.38
C ILE A 20 -6.60 -24.06 -9.69
N PHE A 21 -5.50 -23.50 -10.15
CA PHE A 21 -4.24 -24.21 -10.35
C PHE A 21 -3.08 -23.46 -9.72
N LYS A 22 -2.04 -24.20 -9.38
CA LYS A 22 -0.78 -23.65 -8.87
C LYS A 22 0.38 -24.02 -9.77
N THR A 23 1.36 -23.13 -9.81
CA THR A 23 2.68 -23.39 -10.39
C THR A 23 3.74 -23.18 -9.33
N THR A 24 4.82 -23.95 -9.45
CA THR A 24 6.05 -23.83 -8.65
C THR A 24 7.29 -23.65 -9.53
N ASN A 25 7.09 -23.45 -10.84
CA ASN A 25 8.14 -23.37 -11.85
C ASN A 25 7.88 -22.24 -12.86
N ALA A 26 7.51 -21.07 -12.32
CA ALA A 26 7.33 -19.82 -13.07
C ALA A 26 6.26 -19.91 -14.17
N GLY A 27 5.25 -20.78 -13.99
CA GLY A 27 4.16 -20.96 -14.94
C GLY A 27 4.45 -21.94 -16.07
N SER A 28 5.57 -22.67 -16.03
CA SER A 28 5.89 -23.70 -17.03
C SER A 28 4.92 -24.88 -16.99
N THR A 29 4.50 -25.28 -15.78
CA THR A 29 3.44 -26.26 -15.56
C THR A 29 2.48 -25.80 -14.48
N TRP A 30 1.24 -26.29 -14.56
CA TRP A 30 0.16 -25.96 -13.65
C TRP A 30 -0.54 -27.22 -13.14
N ASP A 31 -0.80 -27.27 -11.83
CA ASP A 31 -1.44 -28.40 -11.15
C ASP A 31 -2.63 -27.92 -10.31
N SER A 32 -3.79 -28.55 -10.49
CA SER A 32 -5.02 -28.29 -9.72
C SER A 32 -5.26 -29.30 -8.61
N THR A 33 -4.39 -30.31 -8.46
CA THR A 33 -4.50 -31.33 -7.41
C THR A 33 -4.53 -30.66 -6.04
N GLY A 34 -5.53 -31.02 -5.23
CA GLY A 34 -5.77 -30.42 -3.92
C GLY A 34 -6.30 -28.99 -3.91
N CYS A 35 -6.50 -28.33 -5.05
CA CYS A 35 -6.98 -26.94 -5.12
C CYS A 35 -8.53 -26.89 -5.17
N TYR A 36 -9.18 -27.36 -4.11
CA TYR A 36 -10.63 -27.43 -3.98
C TYR A 36 -11.14 -26.34 -3.05
N LEU A 37 -12.07 -25.51 -3.53
CA LEU A 37 -12.83 -24.61 -2.66
C LEU A 37 -13.94 -25.41 -1.95
N PRO A 38 -14.27 -25.10 -0.68
CA PRO A 38 -15.46 -25.64 -0.05
C PRO A 38 -16.70 -25.15 -0.83
N GLN A 39 -17.37 -26.08 -1.52
CA GLN A 39 -18.56 -25.76 -2.31
C GLN A 39 -19.72 -25.43 -1.38
N ALA A 40 -20.37 -24.28 -1.61
CA ALA A 40 -21.63 -23.96 -0.92
C ALA A 40 -22.86 -24.45 -1.72
N ALA A 41 -22.72 -24.61 -3.05
CA ALA A 41 -23.74 -25.12 -4.00
C ALA A 41 -23.08 -25.37 -5.38
N SER A 42 -23.89 -25.45 -6.46
CA SER A 42 -23.38 -25.28 -7.83
C SER A 42 -22.85 -23.85 -7.99
N GLU A 43 -21.53 -23.70 -8.05
CA GLU A 43 -20.88 -22.41 -8.26
C GLU A 43 -21.15 -21.94 -9.69
N ALA A 44 -21.60 -20.70 -9.84
CA ALA A 44 -21.85 -20.05 -11.13
C ALA A 44 -21.39 -18.60 -11.05
N GLY A 45 -21.00 -18.04 -12.20
CA GLY A 45 -20.59 -16.65 -12.33
C GLY A 45 -19.19 -16.50 -12.92
N TRP A 46 -18.58 -15.35 -12.67
CA TRP A 46 -17.29 -14.91 -13.20
C TRP A 46 -16.22 -14.88 -12.13
N ASN A 47 -15.03 -15.33 -12.49
CA ASN A 47 -13.84 -15.15 -11.69
C ASN A 47 -13.38 -13.69 -11.78
N ASN A 48 -13.34 -12.98 -10.65
CA ASN A 48 -13.00 -11.56 -10.65
C ASN A 48 -11.57 -11.37 -10.17
N ASP A 49 -11.32 -11.49 -8.87
CA ASP A 49 -10.04 -11.09 -8.32
C ASP A 49 -9.47 -12.04 -7.26
N MET A 50 -8.15 -12.01 -7.13
CA MET A 50 -7.39 -12.75 -6.14
C MET A 50 -6.26 -11.90 -5.57
N CYS A 51 -6.26 -11.76 -4.24
CA CYS A 51 -5.19 -11.12 -3.50
C CYS A 51 -4.29 -12.15 -2.82
N ILE A 52 -2.97 -12.02 -2.93
CA ILE A 52 -1.99 -12.90 -2.29
C ILE A 52 -1.04 -12.05 -1.45
N ILE A 53 -0.95 -12.37 -0.14
CA ILE A 53 0.01 -11.74 0.80
C ILE A 53 0.73 -12.84 1.58
N GLY A 54 1.98 -13.09 1.24
CA GLY A 54 2.75 -14.20 1.81
C GLY A 54 2.10 -15.54 1.48
N ASN A 55 1.62 -16.26 2.49
CA ASN A 55 0.86 -17.51 2.32
C ASN A 55 -0.66 -17.29 2.35
N ASN A 56 -1.12 -16.08 2.65
CA ASN A 56 -2.53 -15.77 2.68
C ASN A 56 -3.04 -15.51 1.25
N VAL A 57 -4.18 -16.10 0.91
CA VAL A 57 -4.84 -15.95 -0.38
C VAL A 57 -6.30 -15.64 -0.14
N TRP A 58 -6.80 -14.56 -0.73
CA TRP A 58 -8.21 -14.24 -0.81
C TRP A 58 -8.66 -14.34 -2.26
N PHE A 59 -9.81 -14.96 -2.48
CA PHE A 59 -10.41 -15.12 -3.79
C PHE A 59 -11.86 -14.66 -3.74
N GLY A 60 -12.19 -13.63 -4.52
CA GLY A 60 -13.51 -13.04 -4.59
C GLY A 60 -14.27 -13.53 -5.83
N THR A 61 -15.56 -13.81 -5.67
CA THR A 61 -16.43 -14.24 -6.77
C THR A 61 -17.63 -13.35 -6.92
N ASN A 62 -18.06 -13.14 -8.18
CA ASN A 62 -19.12 -12.21 -8.53
C ASN A 62 -20.50 -12.62 -7.98
N ASN A 63 -20.59 -13.73 -7.24
CA ASN A 63 -21.79 -14.24 -6.59
C ASN A 63 -21.78 -13.96 -5.08
N SER A 64 -21.17 -12.83 -4.67
CA SER A 64 -21.06 -12.37 -3.27
C SER A 64 -20.24 -13.27 -2.33
N ARG A 65 -19.35 -14.12 -2.87
CA ARG A 65 -18.54 -15.03 -2.04
C ARG A 65 -17.09 -14.57 -2.00
N ALA A 66 -16.49 -14.70 -0.83
CA ALA A 66 -15.06 -14.62 -0.66
C ALA A 66 -14.56 -15.95 -0.09
N TYR A 67 -13.42 -16.42 -0.57
CA TYR A 67 -12.73 -17.59 -0.05
C TYR A 67 -11.36 -17.16 0.45
N TYR A 68 -10.92 -17.81 1.52
CA TYR A 68 -9.64 -17.53 2.15
C TYR A 68 -8.83 -18.80 2.34
N SER A 69 -7.52 -18.68 2.15
CA SER A 69 -6.55 -19.71 2.47
C SER A 69 -5.39 -19.08 3.23
N SER A 70 -4.99 -19.67 4.35
CA SER A 70 -3.79 -19.27 5.11
C SER A 70 -2.52 -20.01 4.68
N ASN A 71 -2.64 -20.98 3.78
CA ASN A 71 -1.59 -21.93 3.42
C ASN A 71 -1.39 -22.03 1.90
N TYR A 72 -1.47 -20.88 1.21
CA TYR A 72 -1.20 -20.73 -0.20
C TYR A 72 -2.09 -21.62 -1.09
N GLY A 73 -3.38 -21.64 -0.78
CA GLY A 73 -4.41 -22.33 -1.56
C GLY A 73 -4.40 -23.85 -1.41
N ALA A 74 -3.75 -24.40 -0.38
CA ALA A 74 -3.83 -25.83 -0.09
C ALA A 74 -5.16 -26.20 0.62
N ASN A 75 -5.64 -25.35 1.53
CA ASN A 75 -6.95 -25.45 2.15
C ASN A 75 -7.68 -24.11 2.06
N TRP A 76 -9.01 -24.16 1.91
CA TRP A 76 -9.83 -22.98 1.73
C TRP A 76 -11.02 -22.96 2.70
N THR A 77 -11.39 -21.76 3.14
CA THR A 77 -12.58 -21.48 3.95
C THR A 77 -13.42 -20.43 3.25
N ALA A 78 -14.74 -20.64 3.18
CA ALA A 78 -15.66 -19.62 2.70
C ALA A 78 -15.85 -18.51 3.76
N GLN A 79 -16.00 -17.28 3.32
CA GLN A 79 -16.24 -16.10 4.14
C GLN A 79 -17.60 -15.47 3.80
N THR A 80 -18.29 -14.98 4.83
CA THR A 80 -19.60 -14.33 4.67
C THR A 80 -19.42 -12.82 4.56
N THR A 81 -19.58 -12.28 3.35
CA THR A 81 -19.39 -10.85 3.05
C THR A 81 -20.60 -9.99 3.43
N GLY A 82 -21.79 -10.60 3.53
CA GLY A 82 -23.05 -9.89 3.74
C GLY A 82 -23.51 -9.09 2.52
N GLU A 83 -22.97 -9.36 1.33
CA GLU A 83 -23.46 -8.82 0.06
C GLU A 83 -24.61 -9.65 -0.50
N ALA A 84 -25.60 -8.98 -1.09
CA ALA A 84 -26.77 -9.61 -1.69
C ALA A 84 -26.61 -9.69 -3.22
N GLY A 85 -26.69 -10.90 -3.76
CA GLY A 85 -26.79 -11.15 -5.20
C GLY A 85 -25.46 -11.19 -5.96
N ALA A 86 -25.54 -11.28 -7.28
CA ALA A 86 -24.37 -11.38 -8.15
C ALA A 86 -23.90 -10.00 -8.61
N SER A 87 -23.09 -9.33 -7.79
CA SER A 87 -22.56 -7.99 -8.06
C SER A 87 -21.04 -8.04 -7.95
N GLY A 88 -20.34 -7.50 -8.96
CA GLY A 88 -18.89 -7.63 -9.19
C GLY A 88 -18.03 -7.57 -7.92
N SER A 89 -16.99 -8.39 -7.85
CA SER A 89 -16.35 -8.84 -6.61
C SER A 89 -14.83 -8.68 -6.65
N ASP A 90 -14.38 -7.44 -6.60
CA ASP A 90 -12.96 -7.21 -6.41
C ASP A 90 -12.62 -7.40 -4.92
N VAL A 91 -11.47 -8.01 -4.63
CA VAL A 91 -10.99 -8.24 -3.26
C VAL A 91 -9.52 -7.89 -3.17
N PHE A 92 -9.21 -6.90 -2.34
CA PHE A 92 -7.83 -6.48 -2.14
C PHE A 92 -7.51 -6.30 -0.67
N PHE A 93 -6.37 -6.84 -0.24
CA PHE A 93 -5.84 -6.66 1.09
C PHE A 93 -4.55 -5.84 1.05
N ASN A 94 -4.43 -4.87 1.95
CA ASN A 94 -3.15 -4.16 2.15
C ASN A 94 -2.18 -5.00 3.00
N ASN A 95 -2.72 -5.79 3.93
CA ASN A 95 -1.94 -6.65 4.80
C ASN A 95 -2.80 -7.86 5.21
N ALA A 96 -2.27 -8.74 6.06
CA ALA A 96 -2.95 -9.98 6.43
C ALA A 96 -4.30 -9.80 7.15
N THR A 97 -4.60 -8.59 7.66
CA THR A 97 -5.81 -8.31 8.42
C THR A 97 -6.75 -7.33 7.74
N THR A 98 -6.21 -6.32 7.07
CA THR A 98 -7.00 -5.19 6.56
C THR A 98 -7.16 -5.27 5.05
N GLY A 99 -8.41 -5.38 4.60
CA GLY A 99 -8.75 -5.48 3.19
C GLY A 99 -10.19 -5.08 2.89
N LEU A 100 -10.45 -4.87 1.61
CA LEU A 100 -11.74 -4.50 1.08
C LEU A 100 -12.29 -5.61 0.20
N TYR A 101 -13.61 -5.74 0.23
CA TYR A 101 -14.38 -6.52 -0.72
C TYR A 101 -15.39 -5.58 -1.36
N GLY A 102 -15.29 -5.39 -2.67
CA GLY A 102 -16.23 -4.57 -3.43
C GLY A 102 -17.30 -5.46 -4.03
N GLY A 103 -18.57 -5.14 -3.80
CA GLY A 103 -19.76 -5.78 -4.36
C GLY A 103 -20.69 -4.74 -5.00
N ALA A 104 -21.99 -4.87 -4.71
CA ALA A 104 -22.92 -3.75 -4.85
C ALA A 104 -22.63 -2.64 -3.83
N ALA A 105 -22.16 -3.04 -2.63
CA ALA A 105 -21.61 -2.14 -1.63
C ALA A 105 -20.12 -2.45 -1.37
N LEU A 106 -19.42 -1.53 -0.70
CA LEU A 106 -18.07 -1.79 -0.23
C LEU A 106 -18.12 -2.41 1.16
N LYS A 107 -17.27 -3.39 1.40
CA LYS A 107 -17.05 -3.97 2.72
C LYS A 107 -15.60 -3.79 3.12
N LEU A 108 -15.39 -3.59 4.41
CA LEU A 108 -14.08 -3.54 5.05
C LEU A 108 -13.94 -4.69 6.02
N SER A 109 -12.82 -5.39 5.95
CA SER A 109 -12.37 -6.30 7.00
C SER A 109 -11.14 -5.74 7.68
N THR A 110 -11.06 -5.96 8.98
CA THR A 110 -9.89 -5.67 9.83
C THR A 110 -9.35 -6.94 10.51
N ASN A 111 -9.82 -8.11 10.09
CA ASN A 111 -9.48 -9.42 10.66
C ASN A 111 -9.31 -10.52 9.58
N GLY A 112 -8.81 -10.16 8.40
CA GLY A 112 -8.47 -11.12 7.35
C GLY A 112 -9.69 -11.71 6.63
N GLY A 113 -10.84 -11.03 6.73
CA GLY A 113 -12.11 -11.45 6.14
C GLY A 113 -12.95 -12.39 7.00
N THR A 114 -12.60 -12.61 8.28
CA THR A 114 -13.47 -13.31 9.22
C THR A 114 -14.80 -12.57 9.40
N THR A 115 -14.77 -11.24 9.44
CA THR A 115 -15.95 -10.39 9.36
C THR A 115 -15.75 -9.25 8.36
N TRP A 116 -16.89 -8.78 7.82
CA TRP A 116 -16.96 -7.75 6.79
C TRP A 116 -17.99 -6.68 7.22
N ALA A 117 -17.50 -5.49 7.55
CA ALA A 117 -18.33 -4.35 7.93
C ALA A 117 -18.71 -3.50 6.73
N ALA A 118 -19.90 -2.90 6.74
CA ALA A 118 -20.32 -1.95 5.70
C ALA A 118 -19.35 -0.76 5.62
N ASN A 119 -19.00 -0.36 4.40
CA ASN A 119 -18.14 0.77 4.12
C ASN A 119 -18.79 1.64 3.04
N ALA A 120 -18.84 2.96 3.24
CA ALA A 120 -19.57 3.85 2.34
C ALA A 120 -18.86 4.04 0.98
N GLY A 121 -17.52 4.04 0.98
CA GLY A 121 -16.73 4.37 -0.21
C GLY A 121 -17.12 5.70 -0.85
N THR A 122 -16.90 5.82 -2.17
CA THR A 122 -17.42 6.94 -3.00
C THR A 122 -18.35 6.45 -4.10
N GLY A 123 -19.35 7.25 -4.45
CA GLY A 123 -20.20 7.04 -5.64
C GLY A 123 -21.25 5.93 -5.47
N THR A 124 -21.89 5.57 -6.58
CA THR A 124 -22.94 4.54 -6.67
C THR A 124 -22.60 3.52 -7.76
N GLY A 125 -23.29 2.37 -7.77
CA GLY A 125 -23.03 1.27 -8.69
C GLY A 125 -22.07 0.21 -8.15
N ASN A 126 -21.86 -0.85 -8.91
CA ASN A 126 -21.04 -1.99 -8.48
C ASN A 126 -19.55 -1.67 -8.54
N TYR A 127 -18.80 -2.13 -7.55
CA TYR A 127 -17.34 -2.06 -7.57
C TYR A 127 -16.77 -3.00 -8.64
N SER A 128 -15.75 -2.50 -9.34
CA SER A 128 -15.15 -3.18 -10.48
C SER A 128 -13.64 -3.27 -10.42
N GLY A 129 -13.01 -2.52 -9.52
CA GLY A 129 -11.57 -2.50 -9.32
C GLY A 129 -11.22 -2.00 -7.91
N ILE A 130 -10.34 -2.69 -7.20
CA ILE A 130 -9.77 -2.29 -5.92
C ILE A 130 -8.27 -2.53 -5.94
N THR A 131 -7.50 -1.54 -5.50
CA THR A 131 -6.07 -1.74 -5.27
C THR A 131 -5.61 -0.94 -4.05
N GLY A 132 -4.41 -1.22 -3.57
CA GLY A 132 -3.86 -0.58 -2.39
C GLY A 132 -2.33 -0.53 -2.39
N ASP A 133 -1.78 0.19 -1.42
CA ASP A 133 -0.33 0.42 -1.30
C ASP A 133 0.40 -0.64 -0.47
N GLY A 134 -0.34 -1.55 0.18
CA GLY A 134 0.20 -2.50 1.14
C GLY A 134 0.33 -1.93 2.56
N ASN A 135 -0.18 -0.73 2.81
CA ASN A 135 -0.10 -0.04 4.09
C ASN A 135 -1.49 0.44 4.54
N SER A 136 -1.90 1.65 4.14
CA SER A 136 -3.16 2.27 4.57
C SER A 136 -4.00 2.83 3.43
N SER A 137 -3.47 2.87 2.21
CA SER A 137 -4.16 3.49 1.09
C SER A 137 -4.97 2.46 0.31
N PHE A 138 -6.16 2.85 -0.11
CA PHE A 138 -6.99 2.09 -1.05
C PHE A 138 -7.47 3.01 -2.17
N TRP A 139 -7.56 2.44 -3.36
CA TRP A 139 -8.25 3.03 -4.50
C TRP A 139 -9.32 2.08 -4.97
N THR A 140 -10.44 2.64 -5.43
CA THR A 140 -11.59 1.86 -5.90
C THR A 140 -12.22 2.48 -7.12
N VAL A 141 -12.80 1.66 -7.99
CA VAL A 141 -13.60 2.12 -9.13
C VAL A 141 -14.90 1.31 -9.26
N ARG A 142 -15.90 1.89 -9.93
CA ARG A 142 -17.25 1.33 -10.07
C ARG A 142 -17.78 1.39 -11.51
N PHE A 143 -16.99 0.99 -12.52
CA PHE A 143 -17.29 1.23 -13.94
C PHE A 143 -17.72 2.68 -14.22
N SER A 144 -17.05 3.65 -13.59
CA SER A 144 -17.49 5.04 -13.58
C SER A 144 -16.37 5.98 -14.02
N ALA A 145 -16.68 7.26 -14.20
CA ALA A 145 -15.66 8.25 -14.54
C ALA A 145 -14.67 8.52 -13.37
N ALA A 146 -15.00 8.11 -12.14
CA ALA A 146 -14.26 8.49 -10.94
C ALA A 146 -13.52 7.30 -10.32
N ILE A 147 -12.28 7.58 -9.88
CA ILE A 147 -11.51 6.70 -8.99
C ILE A 147 -11.64 7.25 -7.58
N GLY A 148 -12.16 6.44 -6.65
CA GLY A 148 -12.20 6.73 -5.23
C GLY A 148 -10.85 6.46 -4.56
N TYR A 149 -10.57 7.17 -3.48
CA TYR A 149 -9.34 7.06 -2.70
C TYR A 149 -9.61 7.17 -1.21
N SER A 150 -8.94 6.32 -0.44
CA SER A 150 -8.81 6.42 1.01
C SER A 150 -7.34 6.34 1.38
N SER A 151 -6.88 7.18 2.31
CA SER A 151 -5.52 7.17 2.86
C SER A 151 -5.40 6.49 4.23
N ASN A 152 -6.54 6.07 4.81
CA ASN A 152 -6.66 5.66 6.21
C ASN A 152 -7.46 4.36 6.39
N ASN A 153 -7.04 3.31 5.69
CA ASN A 153 -7.62 1.98 5.76
C ASN A 153 -9.12 1.93 5.42
N GLY A 154 -9.57 2.77 4.48
CA GLY A 154 -10.96 2.81 4.07
C GLY A 154 -11.90 3.54 5.05
N THR A 155 -11.37 4.26 6.04
CA THR A 155 -12.20 4.96 7.03
C THR A 155 -12.90 6.18 6.43
N THR A 156 -12.17 6.97 5.63
CA THR A 156 -12.70 8.12 4.90
C THR A 156 -12.32 8.06 3.44
N TRP A 157 -13.16 8.61 2.58
CA TRP A 157 -13.02 8.53 1.14
C TRP A 157 -13.17 9.89 0.45
N SER A 158 -12.43 10.06 -0.63
CA SER A 158 -12.51 11.20 -1.55
C SER A 158 -12.38 10.74 -3.00
N THR A 159 -12.78 11.56 -3.96
CA THR A 159 -12.46 11.30 -5.38
C THR A 159 -10.99 11.64 -5.63
N ALA A 160 -10.20 10.64 -6.04
CA ALA A 160 -8.79 10.81 -6.41
C ALA A 160 -8.63 11.40 -7.82
N TYR A 161 -9.46 10.92 -8.75
CA TYR A 161 -9.35 11.28 -10.17
C TYR A 161 -10.71 11.14 -10.84
N THR A 162 -10.98 12.02 -11.81
CA THR A 162 -12.15 11.93 -12.71
C THR A 162 -11.69 12.01 -14.16
N THR A 163 -12.00 10.99 -14.96
CA THR A 163 -11.72 11.04 -16.41
C THR A 163 -12.70 11.98 -17.12
N THR A 164 -12.21 12.67 -18.15
CA THR A 164 -13.02 13.59 -18.97
C THR A 164 -13.88 12.87 -20.01
N ALA A 165 -13.58 11.61 -20.33
CA ALA A 165 -14.32 10.80 -21.29
C ALA A 165 -14.25 9.32 -20.92
N GLY A 166 -15.32 8.57 -21.22
CA GLY A 166 -15.43 7.14 -20.90
C GLY A 166 -15.51 6.85 -19.40
N THR A 167 -15.57 5.57 -19.07
CA THR A 167 -15.56 5.04 -17.71
C THR A 167 -14.24 4.33 -17.46
N VAL A 168 -13.77 4.33 -16.22
CA VAL A 168 -12.66 3.48 -15.77
C VAL A 168 -13.28 2.15 -15.34
N ASN A 169 -12.83 1.05 -15.96
CA ASN A 169 -13.41 -0.27 -15.77
C ASN A 169 -12.70 -1.05 -14.66
N ASP A 170 -11.38 -0.93 -14.59
CA ASP A 170 -10.55 -1.59 -13.58
C ASP A 170 -9.30 -0.74 -13.31
N ILE A 171 -8.65 -0.95 -12.15
CA ILE A 171 -7.48 -0.22 -11.70
C ILE A 171 -6.41 -1.15 -11.12
N THR A 172 -5.15 -0.77 -11.27
CA THR A 172 -4.03 -1.45 -10.63
C THR A 172 -2.94 -0.46 -10.23
N ARG A 173 -2.19 -0.77 -9.17
CA ARG A 173 -1.04 0.02 -8.75
C ARG A 173 0.23 -0.42 -9.47
N SER A 174 1.11 0.52 -9.75
CA SER A 174 2.51 0.25 -10.11
C SER A 174 3.20 -0.64 -9.07
N ARG A 175 4.00 -1.62 -9.52
CA ARG A 175 4.84 -2.43 -8.62
C ARG A 175 5.76 -1.60 -7.74
N THR A 176 6.25 -0.47 -8.27
CA THR A 176 7.12 0.48 -7.58
C THR A 176 6.46 1.86 -7.53
N GLY A 177 6.29 2.42 -6.33
CA GLY A 177 5.67 3.73 -6.14
C GLY A 177 4.14 3.70 -6.03
N LEU A 178 3.52 4.88 -6.09
CA LEU A 178 2.08 5.09 -5.84
C LEU A 178 1.34 5.61 -7.10
N LEU A 179 1.72 5.06 -8.26
CA LEU A 179 1.00 5.32 -9.50
C LEU A 179 -0.13 4.32 -9.63
N ILE A 180 -1.33 4.81 -9.90
CA ILE A 180 -2.52 4.05 -10.21
C ILE A 180 -2.75 4.13 -11.70
N TYR A 181 -2.92 2.98 -12.34
CA TYR A 181 -3.29 2.85 -13.74
C TYR A 181 -4.70 2.31 -13.80
N GLY A 182 -5.51 2.79 -14.74
CA GLY A 182 -6.85 2.27 -14.97
C GLY A 182 -7.14 2.10 -16.45
N CYS A 183 -7.82 1.00 -16.80
CA CYS A 183 -8.27 0.76 -18.15
C CYS A 183 -9.64 1.42 -18.36
N LYS A 184 -9.84 2.07 -19.51
CA LYS A 184 -11.08 2.78 -19.81
C LYS A 184 -11.92 2.06 -20.84
N SER A 185 -13.23 2.26 -20.80
CA SER A 185 -14.20 1.68 -21.75
C SER A 185 -14.00 2.12 -23.21
N ASN A 186 -13.25 3.20 -23.45
CA ASN A 186 -12.90 3.68 -24.78
C ASN A 186 -11.48 3.25 -25.24
N GLY A 187 -10.89 2.25 -24.59
CA GLY A 187 -9.57 1.70 -24.94
C GLY A 187 -8.37 2.52 -24.47
N GLN A 188 -8.58 3.63 -23.75
CA GLN A 188 -7.51 4.45 -23.19
C GLN A 188 -7.04 3.92 -21.82
N ILE A 189 -5.82 4.28 -21.42
CA ILE A 189 -5.32 4.07 -20.06
C ILE A 189 -5.23 5.42 -19.34
N VAL A 190 -5.81 5.49 -18.14
CA VAL A 190 -5.60 6.59 -17.20
C VAL A 190 -4.38 6.28 -16.33
N LYS A 191 -3.59 7.31 -16.05
CA LYS A 191 -2.53 7.30 -15.04
C LYS A 191 -2.81 8.38 -14.01
N TYR A 192 -2.95 7.99 -12.76
CA TYR A 192 -3.10 8.86 -11.60
C TYR A 192 -1.91 8.62 -10.66
N GLY A 193 -1.37 9.67 -10.06
CA GLY A 193 -0.36 9.56 -9.02
C GLY A 193 -0.88 10.17 -7.75
N VAL A 194 -0.80 9.43 -6.64
CA VAL A 194 -0.87 10.10 -5.34
C VAL A 194 0.48 10.75 -5.14
N THR A 195 0.52 12.07 -5.31
CA THR A 195 1.55 12.86 -4.64
C THR A 195 1.35 12.58 -3.16
N THR A 196 2.22 11.79 -2.54
CA THR A 196 2.31 11.77 -1.08
C THR A 196 2.78 13.15 -0.68
N GLY A 197 1.82 14.07 -0.60
CA GLY A 197 2.02 15.32 0.06
C GLY A 197 2.46 14.96 1.46
N VAL A 198 3.70 15.28 1.78
CA VAL A 198 3.88 16.11 2.97
C VAL A 198 2.84 17.20 2.80
N THR A 199 1.83 17.25 3.68
CA THR A 199 0.91 18.39 3.77
C THR A 199 1.77 19.62 3.56
N PRO A 200 1.53 20.46 2.52
CA PRO A 200 2.40 21.59 2.29
C PRO A 200 2.19 22.55 3.45
N VAL A 201 3.05 22.45 4.45
CA VAL A 201 3.43 23.59 5.27
C VAL A 201 4.34 24.39 4.35
N ASN A 202 3.70 25.17 3.48
CA ASN A 202 4.26 26.00 2.44
C ASN A 202 4.80 25.24 1.22
N ASN A 203 4.18 25.51 0.07
CA ASN A 203 4.68 25.22 -1.26
C ASN A 203 5.81 26.20 -1.61
N GLU A 204 6.80 26.34 -0.73
CA GLU A 204 8.07 26.90 -1.15
C GLU A 204 8.83 25.76 -1.79
N LEU A 205 9.11 25.90 -3.09
CA LEU A 205 10.31 25.31 -3.65
C LEU A 205 11.39 25.50 -2.59
N VAL A 206 11.96 24.42 -2.06
CA VAL A 206 13.14 24.53 -1.20
C VAL A 206 14.18 25.21 -2.09
N SER A 207 14.33 26.51 -1.93
CA SER A 207 15.32 27.32 -2.65
C SER A 207 16.70 27.03 -2.09
N ASP A 208 16.75 26.74 -0.79
CA ASP A 208 17.96 26.71 -0.01
C ASP A 208 18.09 25.42 0.79
N TYR A 209 19.33 24.97 0.91
CA TYR A 209 19.69 23.95 1.87
C TYR A 209 19.40 24.45 3.29
N SER A 210 18.86 23.59 4.16
CA SER A 210 18.71 23.93 5.58
C SER A 210 18.79 22.72 6.50
N LEU A 211 19.43 22.87 7.65
CA LEU A 211 19.34 21.95 8.77
C LEU A 211 18.54 22.62 9.89
N LYS A 212 17.52 21.96 10.44
CA LYS A 212 16.72 22.51 11.56
C LYS A 212 17.25 22.01 12.90
N GLN A 213 16.92 22.74 13.96
CA GLN A 213 17.19 22.29 15.32
C GLN A 213 16.36 21.04 15.60
N ASN A 214 16.97 20.02 16.18
CA ASN A 214 16.28 18.78 16.52
C ASN A 214 15.17 19.06 17.55
N TYR A 215 14.06 18.32 17.46
CA TYR A 215 12.94 18.46 18.40
C TYR A 215 12.40 17.09 18.84
N PRO A 216 12.22 16.85 20.15
CA PRO A 216 12.55 17.75 21.26
C PRO A 216 14.07 17.95 21.43
N ASN A 217 14.47 19.04 22.08
CA ASN A 217 15.85 19.28 22.54
C ASN A 217 15.81 20.16 23.81
N PRO A 218 16.17 19.65 25.00
CA PRO A 218 16.73 18.32 25.26
C PRO A 218 15.79 17.14 24.93
N PHE A 219 16.32 15.94 24.72
CA PHE A 219 15.55 14.76 24.31
C PHE A 219 15.84 13.51 25.15
N ASN A 220 14.90 12.55 25.19
CA ASN A 220 15.03 11.27 25.90
C ASN A 220 14.19 10.14 25.24
N PRO A 221 14.79 9.01 24.83
CA PRO A 221 16.09 8.92 24.17
C PRO A 221 15.99 9.30 22.69
N SER A 222 14.82 9.69 22.20
CA SER A 222 14.55 9.92 20.78
C SER A 222 14.26 11.39 20.46
N THR A 223 14.73 11.84 19.30
CA THR A 223 14.47 13.18 18.75
C THR A 223 14.31 13.10 17.23
N ASN A 224 13.73 14.14 16.63
CA ASN A 224 13.60 14.24 15.18
C ASN A 224 14.53 15.33 14.63
N ILE A 225 15.24 15.02 13.54
CA ILE A 225 16.15 15.92 12.85
C ILE A 225 15.61 16.19 11.45
N SER A 226 15.19 17.43 11.22
CA SER A 226 14.64 17.85 9.93
C SER A 226 15.66 18.66 9.12
N PHE A 227 15.71 18.42 7.81
CA PHE A 227 16.54 19.19 6.87
C PHE A 227 15.90 19.28 5.49
N ALA A 228 16.37 20.20 4.65
CA ALA A 228 15.89 20.36 3.29
C ALA A 228 17.07 20.47 2.31
N ILE A 229 16.90 19.89 1.12
CA ILE A 229 17.86 19.96 0.01
C ILE A 229 17.15 20.43 -1.28
N PRO A 230 17.66 21.46 -1.98
CA PRO A 230 17.05 21.99 -3.19
C PRO A 230 17.40 21.19 -4.45
N GLN A 231 18.43 20.33 -4.40
CA GLN A 231 18.95 19.58 -5.55
C GLN A 231 19.17 18.11 -5.22
N ASN A 232 19.03 17.25 -6.24
CA ASN A 232 19.36 15.83 -6.12
C ASN A 232 20.88 15.67 -5.94
N GLY A 233 21.30 14.79 -5.04
CA GLY A 233 22.73 14.57 -4.81
C GLY A 233 23.03 13.66 -3.63
N PHE A 234 24.32 13.41 -3.40
CA PHE A 234 24.79 12.66 -2.25
C PHE A 234 24.64 13.49 -0.97
N VAL A 235 24.03 12.89 0.04
CA VAL A 235 23.78 13.50 1.36
C VAL A 235 24.35 12.62 2.46
N SER A 236 25.00 13.26 3.42
CA SER A 236 25.52 12.65 4.66
C SER A 236 24.95 13.39 5.86
N LEU A 237 24.24 12.69 6.74
CA LEU A 237 23.78 13.20 8.04
C LEU A 237 24.35 12.31 9.13
N LYS A 238 25.25 12.87 9.94
CA LYS A 238 26.02 12.12 10.94
C LYS A 238 25.98 12.79 12.30
N VAL A 239 26.09 11.99 13.35
CA VAL A 239 26.10 12.42 14.76
C VAL A 239 27.48 12.20 15.36
N TYR A 240 27.95 13.17 16.12
CA TYR A 240 29.26 13.22 16.75
C TYR A 240 29.14 13.53 18.24
N ASN A 241 30.07 13.03 19.05
CA ASN A 241 30.21 13.44 20.45
C ASN A 241 31.09 14.70 20.59
N MET A 242 31.30 15.19 21.82
CA MET A 242 32.11 16.38 22.10
C MET A 242 33.59 16.27 21.69
N LEU A 243 34.10 15.05 21.48
CA LEU A 243 35.47 14.80 21.01
C LEU A 243 35.55 14.73 19.48
N GLY A 244 34.45 14.96 18.76
CA GLY A 244 34.39 14.85 17.30
C GLY A 244 34.35 13.41 16.78
N LYS A 245 34.16 12.40 17.65
CA LYS A 245 33.99 11.01 17.23
C LYS A 245 32.58 10.80 16.69
N GLU A 246 32.47 10.24 15.49
CA GLU A 246 31.19 9.79 14.92
C GLU A 246 30.59 8.69 15.80
N VAL A 247 29.35 8.87 16.22
CA VAL A 247 28.60 7.92 17.06
C VAL A 247 27.37 7.35 16.36
N ALA A 248 26.91 7.98 15.28
CA ALA A 248 25.86 7.43 14.41
C ALA A 248 25.92 8.06 13.00
N THR A 249 25.53 7.29 11.99
CA THR A 249 25.23 7.77 10.64
C THR A 249 23.73 7.58 10.40
N LEU A 250 23.01 8.66 10.13
CA LEU A 250 21.56 8.66 9.88
C LEU A 250 21.24 8.62 8.38
N VAL A 251 22.07 9.28 7.58
CA VAL A 251 21.99 9.30 6.11
C VAL A 251 23.39 9.20 5.54
N ASN A 252 23.57 8.41 4.49
CA ASN A 252 24.80 8.32 3.72
C ASN A 252 24.49 7.77 2.32
N GLY A 253 23.98 8.61 1.42
CA GLY A 253 23.54 8.18 0.10
C GLY A 253 22.89 9.27 -0.74
N ASN A 254 22.46 8.92 -1.96
CA ASN A 254 21.80 9.85 -2.88
C ASN A 254 20.34 10.09 -2.47
N LEU A 255 19.97 11.37 -2.33
CA LEU A 255 18.61 11.82 -2.09
C LEU A 255 18.13 12.74 -3.22
N ASN A 256 16.83 12.80 -3.43
CA ASN A 256 16.20 13.75 -4.36
C ASN A 256 15.94 15.10 -3.66
N SER A 257 15.73 16.18 -4.41
CA SER A 257 15.33 17.47 -3.84
C SER A 257 14.08 17.32 -2.99
N GLY A 258 14.10 17.86 -1.76
CA GLY A 258 12.98 17.77 -0.84
C GLY A 258 13.35 18.02 0.61
N THR A 259 12.35 17.93 1.48
CA THR A 259 12.49 18.04 2.93
C THR A 259 12.42 16.66 3.57
N TYR A 260 13.33 16.41 4.50
CA TYR A 260 13.54 15.13 5.16
C TYR A 260 13.41 15.30 6.67
N ASN A 261 12.91 14.25 7.34
CA ASN A 261 12.82 14.20 8.80
C ASN A 261 13.25 12.80 9.28
N TYR A 262 14.34 12.75 10.06
CA TYR A 262 14.92 11.51 10.56
C TYR A 262 14.72 11.39 12.07
N ASN A 263 14.18 10.26 12.49
CA ASN A 263 14.14 9.91 13.91
C ASN A 263 15.52 9.39 14.35
N PHE A 264 16.08 10.00 15.38
CA PHE A 264 17.32 9.56 16.01
C PHE A 264 17.03 9.01 17.40
N ASN A 265 17.32 7.72 17.62
CA ASN A 265 17.21 7.06 18.92
C ASN A 265 18.61 6.87 19.52
N ALA A 266 18.86 7.54 20.64
CA ALA A 266 20.13 7.55 21.35
C ALA A 266 20.15 6.64 22.59
N SER A 267 19.32 5.58 22.63
CA SER A 267 19.23 4.68 23.80
C SER A 267 20.57 4.06 24.19
N ASN A 268 21.49 3.89 23.25
CA ASN A 268 22.83 3.34 23.48
C ASN A 268 23.90 4.39 23.82
N LEU A 269 23.54 5.67 23.92
CA LEU A 269 24.45 6.77 24.21
C LEU A 269 24.27 7.29 25.64
N ALA A 270 25.33 7.85 26.23
CA ALA A 270 25.26 8.46 27.57
C ALA A 270 24.62 9.86 27.50
N SER A 271 23.97 10.30 28.58
CA SER A 271 23.49 11.69 28.70
C SER A 271 24.63 12.68 28.45
N GLY A 272 24.36 13.75 27.71
CA GLY A 272 25.38 14.72 27.34
C GLY A 272 25.07 15.49 26.06
N MET A 273 26.05 16.28 25.63
CA MET A 273 25.98 17.08 24.41
C MET A 273 26.51 16.31 23.21
N TYR A 274 25.76 16.38 22.10
CA TYR A 274 26.12 15.81 20.82
C TYR A 274 25.96 16.85 19.71
N PHE A 275 26.63 16.61 18.60
CA PHE A 275 26.53 17.43 17.39
C PHE A 275 26.02 16.57 16.25
N TYR A 276 25.26 17.15 15.33
CA TYR A 276 24.92 16.49 14.08
C TYR A 276 25.24 17.41 12.91
N LYS A 277 25.80 16.82 11.87
CA LYS A 277 26.32 17.51 10.70
C LYS A 277 25.61 16.98 9.46
N LEU A 278 25.07 17.90 8.66
CA LEU A 278 24.55 17.63 7.33
C LEU A 278 25.55 18.10 6.29
N GLU A 279 25.87 17.24 5.33
CA GLU A 279 26.68 17.54 4.15
C GLU A 279 25.86 17.16 2.90
N ALA A 280 25.68 18.09 1.97
CA ALA A 280 24.95 17.87 0.72
C ALA A 280 25.50 18.80 -0.37
N GLY A 281 26.21 18.24 -1.36
CA GLY A 281 26.93 19.05 -2.35
C GLY A 281 27.94 20.00 -1.69
N ASN A 282 27.79 21.31 -1.92
CA ASN A 282 28.62 22.35 -1.29
C ASN A 282 28.07 22.84 0.06
N PHE A 283 26.92 22.35 0.50
CA PHE A 283 26.32 22.75 1.77
C PHE A 283 26.87 21.90 2.93
N THR A 284 27.23 22.56 4.02
CA THR A 284 27.60 21.92 5.27
C THR A 284 27.07 22.73 6.44
N GLU A 285 26.26 22.12 7.29
CA GLU A 285 25.76 22.76 8.52
C GLU A 285 25.86 21.78 9.70
N THR A 286 26.20 22.30 10.88
CA THR A 286 26.28 21.53 12.12
C THR A 286 25.42 22.16 13.20
N LYS A 287 24.67 21.36 13.95
CA LYS A 287 23.90 21.81 15.11
C LYS A 287 24.16 20.93 16.33
N LYS A 288 23.82 21.48 17.51
CA LYS A 288 24.01 20.83 18.82
C LYS A 288 22.70 20.30 19.38
N MET A 289 22.76 19.16 20.05
CA MET A 289 21.64 18.54 20.75
C MET A 289 22.05 18.02 22.13
N ILE A 290 21.09 17.96 23.05
CA ILE A 290 21.32 17.55 24.45
C ILE A 290 20.46 16.32 24.75
N LEU A 291 21.11 15.19 25.04
CA LEU A 291 20.46 13.96 25.50
C LEU A 291 20.37 13.99 27.03
N VAL A 292 19.17 13.79 27.56
CA VAL A 292 18.91 13.63 28.99
C VAL A 292 18.28 12.25 29.18
N LYS A 293 18.86 11.42 30.05
CA LYS A 293 18.27 10.16 30.50
C LYS A 293 17.83 10.30 31.94
#